data_AF-A0ABD1I5B8-F1
#
_entry.id   AF-A0ABD1I5B8-F1
#
_cell.length_a   1.000
_cell.length_b   1.000
_cell.length_c   1.000
_cell.angle_alpha   90.00
_cell.angle_beta   90.00
_cell.angle_gamma   90.00
#
_symmetry.space_group_name_H-M   'P 1'
#
loop_
_entity.id
_entity.type
_entity.pdbx_description
1 polymer ?
#
loop_
_entity_poly.entity_id
_entity_poly.type
_entity_poly.pdbx_seq_one_letter_code
_entity_poly.pdbx_strand_id
1 'polypeptide(L)'
;MGGVLDKDGSPEASVPKTKIEAKIIEAVRRREVQGSSMTAFNSIILKFPKIDESFRKCISTFEEFDEDGNGSIDPQELKNCFHKLEINFTDEEIDGLFEECDINDDMRITFNEFIVLLCLVYLLQKDPAAENCKSQVGVQSLKATFETLVDAFVFLDKNQDGYVSKNEMVQAINETTVGERSSGRIAMKRFEEMDWDKNGMVNYKEFLFAFTRWVGIDENDDEADKQDTDKDDDN
;
A
#
# COMPACT_ATOMS: atom_id res chain seq x y z
N MET A 1 23.90 35.77 29.84
CA MET A 1 22.53 36.01 29.34
C MET A 1 22.36 35.17 28.10
N GLY A 2 21.51 34.15 28.18
CA GLY A 2 21.24 33.23 27.08
C GLY A 2 20.36 33.87 26.03
N GLY A 3 20.60 33.49 24.78
CA GLY A 3 19.69 33.68 23.65
C GLY A 3 19.79 32.41 22.82
N VAL A 4 19.02 31.39 23.21
CA VAL A 4 18.73 30.25 22.36
C VAL A 4 17.73 30.78 21.35
N LEU A 5 18.21 31.02 20.11
CA LEU A 5 17.33 31.28 18.98
C LEU A 5 16.82 29.93 18.51
N ASP A 6 15.54 29.70 18.77
CA ASP A 6 14.72 28.63 18.25
C ASP A 6 15.00 28.41 16.75
N LYS A 7 15.54 27.24 16.42
CA LYS A 7 15.43 26.71 15.06
C LYS A 7 14.01 26.19 14.92
N ASP A 8 13.14 27.04 14.40
CA ASP A 8 11.85 26.65 13.84
C ASP A 8 12.14 25.69 12.68
N GLY A 9 12.17 24.40 13.00
CA GLY A 9 12.20 23.32 12.03
C GLY A 9 10.82 23.23 11.38
N SER A 10 10.56 24.12 10.44
CA SER A 10 9.51 23.89 9.45
C SER A 10 9.82 22.54 8.78
N PRO A 11 8.86 21.59 8.72
CA PRO A 11 9.09 20.35 8.00
C PRO A 11 9.45 20.72 6.56
N GLU A 12 10.61 20.25 6.09
CA GLU A 12 11.00 20.42 4.69
C GLU A 12 9.81 19.96 3.84
N ALA A 13 9.25 20.86 3.05
CA ALA A 13 8.16 20.54 2.14
C ALA A 13 8.57 19.30 1.34
N SER A 14 7.83 18.21 1.49
CA SER A 14 8.16 16.88 0.96
C SER A 14 8.32 16.96 -0.55
N VAL A 15 9.56 17.10 -1.01
CA VAL A 15 9.90 17.11 -2.44
C VAL A 15 9.93 15.65 -2.90
N PRO A 16 9.26 15.27 -3.99
CA PRO A 16 9.34 13.91 -4.52
C PRO A 16 10.80 13.57 -4.82
N LYS A 17 11.27 12.47 -4.23
CA LYS A 17 12.64 11.96 -4.33
C LYS A 17 12.86 11.27 -5.68
N THR A 18 11.82 10.69 -6.28
CA THR A 18 11.90 9.99 -7.57
C THR A 18 10.89 10.50 -8.60
N LYS A 19 11.14 10.18 -9.89
CA LYS A 19 10.19 10.48 -10.96
C LYS A 19 8.89 9.68 -10.83
N ILE A 20 8.95 8.47 -10.28
CA ILE A 20 7.77 7.62 -10.08
C ILE A 20 6.94 8.18 -8.93
N GLU A 21 7.56 8.57 -7.83
CA GLU A 21 6.89 9.24 -6.71
C GLU A 21 6.15 10.50 -7.19
N ALA A 22 6.79 11.35 -7.99
CA ALA A 22 6.13 12.53 -8.57
C ALA A 22 4.91 12.16 -9.42
N LYS A 23 4.97 11.07 -10.20
CA LYS A 23 3.83 10.59 -10.99
C LYS A 23 2.72 10.01 -10.11
N ILE A 24 3.06 9.34 -9.01
CA ILE A 24 2.09 8.82 -8.03
C ILE A 24 1.31 10.00 -7.43
N ILE A 25 2.02 11.03 -6.95
CA ILE A 25 1.39 12.24 -6.39
C ILE A 25 0.45 12.89 -7.41
N GLU A 26 0.89 13.03 -8.68
CA GLU A 26 0.04 13.57 -9.75
C GLU A 26 -1.19 12.68 -10.01
N ALA A 27 -1.04 11.35 -9.98
CA ALA A 27 -2.13 10.41 -10.19
C ALA A 27 -3.16 10.43 -9.06
N VAL A 28 -2.71 10.49 -7.79
CA VAL A 28 -3.58 10.63 -6.62
C VAL A 28 -4.37 11.95 -6.70
N ARG A 29 -3.71 13.07 -7.01
CA ARG A 29 -4.37 14.38 -7.17
C ARG A 29 -5.44 14.38 -8.26
N ARG A 30 -5.18 13.72 -9.39
CA ARG A 30 -6.17 13.60 -10.48
C ARG A 30 -7.44 12.87 -10.05
N ARG A 31 -7.34 11.92 -9.11
CA ARG A 31 -8.48 11.15 -8.58
C ARG A 31 -9.36 11.98 -7.65
N GLU A 32 -8.77 12.89 -6.87
CA GLU A 32 -9.55 13.78 -6.00
C GLU A 32 -10.46 14.73 -6.79
N VAL A 33 -10.01 15.20 -7.97
CA VAL A 33 -10.84 16.01 -8.87
C VAL A 33 -12.08 15.25 -9.37
N GLN A 34 -12.02 13.91 -9.41
CA GLN A 34 -13.15 13.05 -9.79
C GLN A 34 -14.11 12.78 -8.62
N GLY A 35 -13.72 13.17 -7.39
CA GLY A 35 -14.46 13.01 -6.15
C GLY A 35 -14.26 11.64 -5.52
N SER A 36 -13.84 11.62 -4.25
CA SER A 36 -13.80 10.39 -3.45
C SER A 36 -15.21 10.00 -2.97
N SER A 37 -15.56 8.72 -3.09
CA SER A 37 -16.83 8.19 -2.54
C SER A 37 -16.74 7.88 -1.04
N MET A 38 -15.59 8.10 -0.41
CA MET A 38 -15.39 7.74 0.99
C MET A 38 -15.97 8.77 1.95
N THR A 39 -16.79 8.29 2.87
CA THR A 39 -17.44 9.10 3.90
C THR A 39 -16.76 8.99 5.27
N ALA A 40 -15.96 7.94 5.48
CA ALA A 40 -15.36 7.59 6.75
C ALA A 40 -14.15 6.67 6.55
N PHE A 41 -13.03 6.98 7.22
CA PHE A 41 -11.86 6.09 7.20
C PHE A 41 -12.22 4.69 7.73
N ASN A 42 -13.02 4.61 8.80
CA ASN A 42 -13.47 3.33 9.39
C ASN A 42 -14.25 2.43 8.39
N SER A 43 -14.83 2.99 7.33
CA SER A 43 -15.50 2.19 6.30
C SER A 43 -14.53 1.30 5.53
N ILE A 44 -13.23 1.60 5.52
CA ILE A 44 -12.22 0.73 4.92
C ILE A 44 -12.03 -0.56 5.73
N ILE A 45 -12.09 -0.46 7.06
CA ILE A 45 -11.95 -1.60 7.99
C ILE A 45 -13.07 -2.63 7.73
N LEU A 46 -14.29 -2.15 7.47
CA LEU A 46 -15.42 -3.02 7.13
C LEU A 46 -15.26 -3.73 5.79
N LYS A 47 -14.35 -3.24 4.93
CA LYS A 47 -14.03 -3.87 3.64
C LYS A 47 -12.86 -4.85 3.74
N PHE A 48 -12.14 -4.95 4.87
CA PHE A 48 -10.97 -5.82 5.02
C PHE A 48 -11.21 -7.26 4.57
N PRO A 49 -12.30 -7.95 4.94
CA PRO A 49 -12.53 -9.33 4.48
C PRO A 49 -12.64 -9.46 2.96
N LYS A 50 -13.26 -8.47 2.30
CA LYS A 50 -13.36 -8.44 0.84
C LYS A 50 -12.03 -8.09 0.18
N ILE A 51 -11.26 -7.22 0.82
CA ILE A 51 -9.94 -6.83 0.33
C ILE A 51 -8.98 -8.01 0.42
N ASP A 52 -8.96 -8.74 1.54
CA ASP A 52 -8.23 -10.01 1.70
C ASP A 52 -8.61 -11.03 0.62
N GLU A 53 -9.91 -11.27 0.42
CA GLU A 53 -10.39 -12.18 -0.62
C GLU A 53 -9.90 -11.77 -2.02
N SER A 54 -9.93 -10.47 -2.34
CA SER A 54 -9.42 -9.96 -3.61
C SER A 54 -7.91 -10.09 -3.74
N PHE A 55 -7.13 -9.89 -2.67
CA PHE A 55 -5.69 -10.09 -2.68
C PHE A 55 -5.34 -11.57 -2.89
N ARG A 56 -5.99 -12.49 -2.17
CA ARG A 56 -5.79 -13.94 -2.32
C ARG A 56 -6.06 -14.43 -3.74
N LYS A 57 -7.02 -13.83 -4.46
CA LYS A 57 -7.29 -14.14 -5.88
C LYS A 57 -6.14 -13.80 -6.82
N CYS A 58 -5.14 -13.05 -6.35
CA CYS A 58 -4.00 -12.63 -7.16
C CYS A 58 -2.72 -13.40 -6.81
N ILE A 59 -2.80 -14.37 -5.89
CA ILE A 59 -1.71 -15.32 -5.63
C ILE A 59 -1.34 -16.06 -6.92
N SER A 60 -2.33 -16.50 -7.71
CA SER A 60 -2.02 -17.17 -8.98
C SER A 60 -1.32 -16.24 -9.99
N THR A 61 -1.64 -14.95 -9.98
CA THR A 61 -0.93 -13.96 -10.81
C THR A 61 0.50 -13.77 -10.31
N PHE A 62 0.72 -13.77 -9.00
CA PHE A 62 2.06 -13.70 -8.42
C PHE A 62 2.91 -14.92 -8.81
N GLU A 63 2.34 -16.13 -8.71
CA GLU A 63 2.97 -17.38 -9.15
C GLU A 63 3.24 -17.40 -10.67
N GLU A 64 2.45 -16.70 -11.48
CA GLU A 64 2.74 -16.54 -12.91
C GLU A 64 3.91 -15.58 -13.18
N PHE A 65 4.21 -14.68 -12.24
CA PHE A 65 5.30 -13.73 -12.36
C PHE A 65 6.62 -14.28 -11.83
N ASP A 66 6.56 -15.06 -10.76
CA ASP A 66 7.68 -15.80 -10.16
C ASP A 66 8.03 -17.01 -11.04
N GLU A 67 8.92 -16.81 -12.02
CA GLU A 67 9.24 -17.81 -13.04
C GLU A 67 10.05 -18.97 -12.47
N ASP A 68 10.88 -18.69 -11.47
CA ASP A 68 11.70 -19.69 -10.79
C ASP A 68 11.03 -20.35 -9.58
N GLY A 69 9.90 -19.81 -9.12
CA GLY A 69 9.08 -20.34 -8.02
C GLY A 69 9.74 -20.17 -6.66
N ASN A 70 10.60 -19.17 -6.49
CA ASN A 70 11.35 -18.93 -5.26
C ASN A 70 10.53 -18.20 -4.17
N GLY A 71 9.28 -17.81 -4.49
CA GLY A 71 8.37 -17.09 -3.61
C GLY A 71 8.58 -15.57 -3.60
N SER A 72 9.32 -15.03 -4.57
CA SER A 72 9.61 -13.60 -4.71
C SER A 72 9.92 -13.24 -6.16
N ILE A 73 9.56 -12.02 -6.58
CA ILE A 73 9.79 -11.56 -7.95
C ILE A 73 11.05 -10.72 -8.00
N ASP A 74 12.01 -11.10 -8.85
CA ASP A 74 13.21 -10.31 -9.09
C ASP A 74 13.00 -9.24 -10.20
N PRO A 75 13.93 -8.28 -10.38
CA PRO A 75 13.79 -7.23 -11.38
C PRO A 75 13.66 -7.75 -12.83
N GLN A 76 14.29 -8.88 -13.14
CA GLN A 76 14.26 -9.47 -14.49
C GLN A 76 12.92 -10.16 -14.74
N GLU A 77 12.40 -10.90 -13.76
CA GLU A 77 11.08 -11.50 -13.79
C GLU A 77 9.99 -10.44 -13.93
N LEU A 78 10.09 -9.35 -13.16
CA LEU A 78 9.17 -8.22 -13.26
C LEU A 78 9.13 -7.64 -14.68
N LYS A 79 10.29 -7.37 -15.28
CA LYS A 79 10.41 -6.86 -16.65
C LYS A 79 9.79 -7.82 -17.65
N ASN A 80 10.15 -9.11 -17.56
CA ASN A 80 9.62 -10.14 -18.45
C ASN A 80 8.09 -10.17 -18.40
N CYS A 81 7.51 -10.06 -17.20
CA CYS A 81 6.07 -10.06 -17.00
C CYS A 81 5.39 -8.81 -17.57
N PHE A 82 5.96 -7.62 -17.39
CA PHE A 82 5.40 -6.40 -17.99
C PHE A 82 5.41 -6.46 -19.52
N HIS A 83 6.47 -7.00 -20.11
CA HIS A 83 6.55 -7.25 -21.56
C HIS A 83 5.55 -8.32 -22.01
N LYS A 84 5.37 -9.41 -21.27
CA LYS A 84 4.38 -10.47 -21.55
C LYS A 84 2.94 -9.97 -21.48
N LEU A 85 2.64 -9.09 -20.53
CA LEU A 85 1.31 -8.53 -20.29
C LEU A 85 1.00 -7.32 -21.18
N GLU A 86 1.91 -6.95 -22.09
CA GLU A 86 1.79 -5.78 -22.97
C GLU A 86 1.45 -4.49 -22.20
N ILE A 87 1.97 -4.35 -20.98
CA ILE A 87 1.76 -3.16 -20.17
C ILE A 87 2.74 -2.08 -20.66
N ASN A 88 2.20 -0.94 -21.06
CA ASN A 88 2.97 0.17 -21.63
C ASN A 88 3.76 0.95 -20.56
N PHE A 89 4.86 0.39 -20.06
CA PHE A 89 5.88 1.08 -19.28
C PHE A 89 7.25 0.92 -19.95
N THR A 90 8.11 1.94 -19.84
CA THR A 90 9.52 1.80 -20.27
C THR A 90 10.32 1.01 -19.23
N ASP A 91 11.44 0.42 -19.63
CA ASP A 91 12.30 -0.33 -18.70
C ASP A 91 12.74 0.55 -17.51
N GLU A 92 12.98 1.86 -17.72
CA GLU A 92 13.30 2.80 -16.64
C GLU A 92 12.12 3.08 -15.71
N GLU A 93 10.88 3.01 -16.22
CA GLU A 93 9.68 3.13 -15.39
C GLU A 93 9.44 1.85 -14.59
N ILE A 94 9.74 0.69 -15.16
CA ILE A 94 9.65 -0.61 -14.47
C ILE A 94 10.70 -0.67 -13.36
N ASP A 95 11.94 -0.25 -13.64
CA ASP A 95 13.01 -0.18 -12.63
C ASP A 95 12.61 0.78 -11.49
N GLY A 96 12.09 1.96 -11.83
CA GLY A 96 11.59 2.88 -10.81
C GLY A 96 10.39 2.33 -10.04
N LEU A 97 9.51 1.54 -10.65
CA LEU A 97 8.40 0.90 -9.95
C LEU A 97 8.90 -0.19 -9.00
N PHE A 98 9.90 -0.96 -9.42
CA PHE A 98 10.55 -1.96 -8.59
C PHE A 98 11.12 -1.31 -7.33
N GLU A 99 11.95 -0.26 -7.50
CA GLU A 99 12.55 0.49 -6.39
C GLU A 99 11.50 1.12 -5.45
N GLU A 100 10.33 1.51 -5.96
CA GLU A 100 9.26 2.03 -5.11
C GLU A 100 8.49 0.94 -4.35
N CYS A 101 8.51 -0.31 -4.83
CA CYS A 101 7.79 -1.44 -4.21
C CYS A 101 8.68 -2.28 -3.29
N ASP A 102 9.98 -2.34 -3.56
CA ASP A 102 11.00 -2.98 -2.72
C ASP A 102 11.18 -2.14 -1.45
N ILE A 103 10.33 -2.37 -0.44
CA ILE A 103 10.28 -1.54 0.77
C ILE A 103 11.36 -1.97 1.74
N ASN A 104 11.68 -3.26 1.77
CA ASN A 104 12.71 -3.81 2.66
C ASN A 104 14.14 -3.72 2.07
N ASP A 105 14.30 -3.20 0.84
CA ASP A 105 15.55 -3.07 0.09
C ASP A 105 16.29 -4.42 -0.08
N ASP A 106 15.55 -5.53 -0.23
CA ASP A 106 16.14 -6.86 -0.39
C ASP A 106 16.32 -7.29 -1.85
N MET A 107 16.02 -6.39 -2.79
CA MET A 107 16.02 -6.62 -4.24
C MET A 107 15.08 -7.73 -4.68
N ARG A 108 13.99 -7.95 -3.93
CA ARG A 108 12.94 -8.91 -4.25
C ARG A 108 11.59 -8.30 -3.94
N ILE A 109 10.58 -8.70 -4.69
CA ILE A 109 9.19 -8.31 -4.42
C ILE A 109 8.49 -9.52 -3.81
N THR A 110 8.22 -9.45 -2.51
CA THR A 110 7.35 -10.40 -1.81
C THR A 110 5.89 -10.23 -2.20
N PHE A 111 5.01 -11.16 -1.82
CA PHE A 111 3.59 -11.06 -2.16
C PHE A 111 2.92 -9.76 -1.69
N ASN A 112 3.27 -9.27 -0.49
CA ASN A 112 2.73 -8.01 0.02
C ASN A 112 3.19 -6.81 -0.84
N GLU A 113 4.45 -6.80 -1.27
CA GLU A 113 5.02 -5.76 -2.14
C GLU A 113 4.46 -5.87 -3.56
N PHE A 114 4.13 -7.08 -4.01
CA PHE A 114 3.46 -7.30 -5.28
C PHE A 114 2.06 -6.68 -5.33
N ILE A 115 1.31 -6.72 -4.22
CA ILE A 115 0.02 -6.01 -4.13
C ILE A 115 0.23 -4.48 -4.23
N VAL A 116 1.28 -3.94 -3.60
CA VAL A 116 1.66 -2.53 -3.72
C VAL A 116 1.96 -2.20 -5.17
N LEU A 117 2.79 -3.00 -5.83
CA LEU A 117 3.13 -2.88 -7.25
C LEU A 117 1.88 -2.85 -8.13
N LEU A 118 0.97 -3.83 -8.01
CA LEU A 118 -0.26 -3.87 -8.80
C LEU A 118 -1.13 -2.61 -8.58
N CYS A 119 -1.19 -2.10 -7.35
CA CYS A 119 -1.91 -0.87 -7.04
C CYS A 119 -1.25 0.37 -7.68
N LEU A 120 0.08 0.47 -7.64
CA LEU A 120 0.83 1.55 -8.28
C LEU A 120 0.70 1.51 -9.80
N VAL A 121 0.81 0.32 -10.41
CA VAL A 121 0.59 0.12 -11.85
C VAL A 121 -0.81 0.58 -12.22
N TYR A 122 -1.84 0.16 -11.47
CA TYR A 122 -3.23 0.58 -11.69
C TYR A 122 -3.39 2.11 -11.59
N LEU A 123 -2.75 2.74 -10.60
CA LEU A 123 -2.83 4.18 -10.38
C LEU A 123 -2.11 4.98 -11.48
N LEU A 124 -0.95 4.50 -11.95
CA LEU A 124 -0.10 5.17 -12.92
C LEU A 124 -0.53 4.94 -14.37
N GLN A 125 -1.30 3.89 -14.64
CA GLN A 125 -1.79 3.59 -15.98
C GLN A 125 -2.64 4.76 -16.50
N LYS A 126 -2.12 5.46 -17.51
CA LYS A 126 -2.63 6.76 -17.97
C LYS A 126 -3.96 6.68 -18.73
N ASP A 127 -4.42 5.48 -19.09
CA ASP A 127 -5.54 5.30 -20.01
C ASP A 127 -6.56 4.27 -19.49
N PRO A 128 -7.68 4.72 -18.89
CA PRO A 128 -8.77 3.82 -18.50
C PRO A 128 -9.52 3.25 -19.73
N ALA A 129 -9.26 3.76 -20.94
CA ALA A 129 -9.80 3.24 -22.19
C ALA A 129 -8.88 2.24 -22.89
N ALA A 130 -7.66 2.02 -22.40
CA ALA A 130 -6.82 0.90 -22.79
C ALA A 130 -7.36 -0.40 -22.17
N GLU A 131 -8.50 -0.83 -22.69
CA GLU A 131 -9.28 -2.03 -22.34
C GLU A 131 -8.51 -3.36 -22.45
N ASN A 132 -7.22 -3.36 -22.80
CA ASN A 132 -6.48 -4.57 -23.14
C ASN A 132 -5.97 -5.37 -21.92
N CYS A 133 -5.88 -4.79 -20.73
CA CYS A 133 -5.46 -5.52 -19.52
C CYS A 133 -6.62 -6.32 -18.87
N LYS A 134 -7.79 -6.43 -19.53
CA LYS A 134 -8.99 -7.07 -18.97
C LYS A 134 -8.96 -8.60 -19.00
N SER A 135 -7.99 -9.22 -19.67
CA SER A 135 -8.02 -10.67 -19.89
C SER A 135 -7.55 -11.50 -18.69
N GLN A 136 -7.02 -10.88 -17.63
CA GLN A 136 -6.61 -11.62 -16.44
C GLN A 136 -7.69 -11.56 -15.35
N VAL A 137 -8.36 -12.69 -15.15
CA VAL A 137 -9.52 -12.91 -14.27
C VAL A 137 -9.28 -12.44 -12.81
N GLY A 138 -8.03 -12.30 -12.37
CA GLY A 138 -7.66 -11.78 -11.03
C GLY A 138 -7.76 -10.25 -10.88
N VAL A 139 -7.26 -9.47 -11.85
CA VAL A 139 -7.09 -8.01 -11.70
C VAL A 139 -8.42 -7.25 -11.70
N GLN A 140 -9.46 -7.77 -12.35
CA GLN A 140 -10.79 -7.15 -12.32
C GLN A 140 -11.39 -7.11 -10.92
N SER A 141 -11.13 -8.14 -10.10
CA SER A 141 -11.60 -8.19 -8.71
C SER A 141 -10.84 -7.23 -7.78
N LEU A 142 -9.61 -6.88 -8.15
CA LEU A 142 -8.78 -5.91 -7.44
C LEU A 142 -9.15 -4.46 -7.76
N LYS A 143 -9.76 -4.18 -8.92
CA LYS A 143 -10.09 -2.81 -9.31
C LYS A 143 -10.85 -2.06 -8.22
N ALA A 144 -11.91 -2.66 -7.67
CA ALA A 144 -12.70 -2.03 -6.60
C ALA A 144 -11.92 -1.87 -5.29
N THR A 145 -10.99 -2.79 -5.02
CA THR A 145 -10.06 -2.72 -3.88
C THR A 145 -9.09 -1.56 -4.06
N PHE A 146 -8.43 -1.45 -5.22
CA PHE A 146 -7.51 -0.35 -5.53
C PHE A 146 -8.22 1.00 -5.53
N GLU A 147 -9.42 1.10 -6.10
CA GLU A 147 -10.24 2.31 -6.01
C GLU A 147 -10.52 2.67 -4.54
N THR A 148 -10.84 1.70 -3.69
CA THR A 148 -11.05 1.93 -2.26
C THR A 148 -9.78 2.41 -1.55
N LEU A 149 -8.60 1.88 -1.90
CA LEU A 149 -7.32 2.29 -1.31
C LEU A 149 -6.92 3.71 -1.73
N VAL A 150 -7.05 4.02 -3.02
CA VAL A 150 -6.81 5.37 -3.56
C VAL A 150 -7.74 6.37 -2.90
N ASP A 151 -9.04 6.08 -2.84
CA ASP A 151 -10.04 6.95 -2.22
C ASP A 151 -9.75 7.20 -0.73
N ALA A 152 -9.19 6.21 -0.03
CA ALA A 152 -8.83 6.31 1.37
C ALA A 152 -7.61 7.21 1.58
N PHE A 153 -6.59 7.07 0.75
CA PHE A 153 -5.43 7.95 0.81
C PHE A 153 -5.82 9.39 0.47
N VAL A 154 -6.62 9.59 -0.58
CA VAL A 154 -7.16 10.90 -0.94
C VAL A 154 -8.00 11.52 0.21
N PHE A 155 -8.76 10.70 0.93
CA PHE A 155 -9.52 11.17 2.09
C PHE A 155 -8.63 11.63 3.25
N LEU A 156 -7.46 11.00 3.43
CA LEU A 156 -6.47 11.34 4.44
C LEU A 156 -5.67 12.59 4.04
N ASP A 157 -5.20 12.69 2.79
CA ASP A 157 -4.41 13.80 2.26
C ASP A 157 -5.28 15.04 1.97
N LYS A 158 -5.59 15.80 3.03
CA LYS A 158 -6.48 16.98 2.95
C LYS A 158 -5.85 18.14 2.20
N ASN A 159 -4.56 18.37 2.41
CA ASN A 159 -3.84 19.47 1.78
C ASN A 159 -3.43 19.14 0.32
N GLN A 160 -3.62 17.88 -0.10
CA GLN A 160 -3.30 17.34 -1.41
C GLN A 160 -1.82 17.48 -1.75
N ASP A 161 -0.92 17.41 -0.76
CA ASP A 161 0.52 17.51 -0.99
C ASP A 161 1.12 16.19 -1.50
N GLY A 162 0.34 15.10 -1.47
CA GLY A 162 0.76 13.75 -1.86
C GLY A 162 1.25 12.90 -0.68
N TYR A 163 1.21 13.46 0.53
CA TYR A 163 1.66 12.85 1.77
C TYR A 163 0.57 13.03 2.83
N VAL A 164 0.51 12.09 3.78
CA VAL A 164 -0.40 12.18 4.92
C VAL A 164 0.42 12.55 6.14
N SER A 165 0.21 13.76 6.66
CA SER A 165 0.80 14.18 7.92
C SER A 165 0.07 13.58 9.12
N LYS A 166 0.75 13.57 10.28
CA LYS A 166 0.14 13.16 11.54
C LYS A 166 -1.14 13.94 11.86
N ASN A 167 -1.17 15.23 11.54
CA ASN A 167 -2.34 16.08 11.80
C ASN A 167 -3.52 15.68 10.92
N GLU A 168 -3.28 15.38 9.65
CA GLU A 168 -4.29 14.91 8.70
C GLU A 168 -4.87 13.55 9.11
N MET A 169 -4.01 12.61 9.52
CA MET A 169 -4.46 11.31 10.04
C MET A 169 -5.37 11.48 11.28
N VAL A 170 -4.94 12.30 12.25
CA VAL A 170 -5.72 12.56 13.47
C VAL A 170 -7.03 13.26 13.14
N GLN A 171 -7.03 14.20 12.21
CA GLN A 171 -8.22 14.91 11.76
C GLN A 171 -9.21 13.95 11.08
N ALA A 172 -8.76 13.13 10.14
CA ALA A 172 -9.60 12.17 9.43
C ALA A 172 -10.28 11.15 10.37
N ILE A 173 -9.57 10.70 11.40
CA ILE A 173 -10.10 9.77 12.39
C ILE A 173 -11.06 10.48 13.37
N ASN A 174 -10.74 11.71 13.79
CA ASN A 174 -11.61 12.48 14.70
C ASN A 174 -12.91 12.97 14.02
N GLU A 175 -12.87 13.33 12.73
CA GLU A 175 -14.04 13.70 11.94
C GLU A 175 -15.04 12.54 11.83
N THR A 176 -14.54 11.30 11.81
CA THR A 176 -15.34 10.08 11.68
C THR A 176 -15.83 9.54 13.03
N THR A 177 -15.15 9.87 14.13
CA THR A 177 -15.39 9.27 15.46
C THR A 177 -15.75 10.35 16.47
N VAL A 178 -16.95 10.92 16.33
CA VAL A 178 -17.45 11.94 17.26
C VAL A 178 -17.65 11.32 18.66
N GLY A 179 -16.70 11.56 19.57
CA GLY A 179 -16.89 11.33 21.02
C GLY A 179 -16.00 10.28 21.68
N GLU A 180 -15.15 9.55 20.94
CA GLU A 180 -14.26 8.55 21.54
C GLU A 180 -12.87 9.12 21.83
N ARG A 181 -12.53 9.27 23.11
CA ARG A 181 -11.21 9.77 23.58
C ARG A 181 -10.04 8.84 23.23
N SER A 182 -10.30 7.60 22.82
CA SER A 182 -9.31 6.60 22.43
C SER A 182 -8.88 6.71 20.96
N SER A 183 -9.65 7.38 20.10
CA SER A 183 -9.41 7.42 18.65
C SER A 183 -8.09 8.08 18.28
N GLY A 184 -7.64 9.09 19.04
CA GLY A 184 -6.33 9.73 18.83
C GLY A 184 -5.13 8.80 19.11
N ARG A 185 -5.24 7.86 20.06
CA ARG A 185 -4.17 6.89 20.35
C ARG A 185 -4.09 5.81 19.28
N ILE A 186 -5.25 5.38 18.77
CA ILE A 186 -5.35 4.41 17.67
C ILE A 186 -4.80 5.03 16.39
N ALA A 187 -5.20 6.26 16.07
CA ALA A 187 -4.68 7.04 14.94
C ALA A 187 -3.16 7.14 14.98
N MET A 188 -2.61 7.48 16.16
CA MET A 188 -1.16 7.63 16.32
C MET A 188 -0.41 6.31 16.17
N LYS A 189 -0.92 5.21 16.71
CA LYS A 189 -0.33 3.88 16.50
C LYS A 189 -0.35 3.47 15.02
N ARG A 190 -1.47 3.68 14.34
CA ARG A 190 -1.61 3.36 12.91
C ARG A 190 -0.72 4.24 12.03
N PHE A 191 -0.58 5.51 12.40
CA PHE A 191 0.38 6.42 11.76
C PHE A 191 1.82 5.93 11.94
N GLU A 192 2.23 5.55 13.15
CA GLU A 192 3.57 5.01 13.43
C GLU A 192 3.84 3.68 12.69
N GLU A 193 2.80 2.88 12.44
CA GLU A 193 2.90 1.65 11.63
C GLU A 193 3.01 1.94 10.13
N MET A 194 2.53 3.10 9.66
CA MET A 194 2.63 3.55 8.28
C MET A 194 3.95 4.29 7.99
N ASP A 195 4.38 5.16 8.90
CA ASP A 195 5.59 6.00 8.79
C ASP A 195 6.86 5.16 9.01
N TRP A 196 7.19 4.32 8.01
CA TRP A 196 8.27 3.33 8.11
C TRP A 196 9.66 3.99 8.15
N ASP A 197 9.88 5.02 7.32
CA ASP A 197 11.13 5.77 7.31
C ASP A 197 11.23 6.81 8.46
N LYS A 198 10.15 6.99 9.22
CA LYS A 198 10.03 7.88 10.39
C LYS A 198 10.31 9.33 10.06
N ASN A 199 10.01 9.76 8.84
CA ASN A 199 10.15 11.14 8.41
C ASN A 199 8.98 12.02 8.92
N GLY A 200 7.93 11.42 9.49
CA GLY A 200 6.77 12.13 10.04
C GLY A 200 5.67 12.43 9.00
N MET A 201 5.80 11.88 7.80
CA MET A 201 4.89 12.01 6.66
C MET A 201 4.73 10.64 6.00
N VAL A 202 3.48 10.20 5.80
CA VAL A 202 3.20 8.91 5.16
C VAL A 202 2.95 9.14 3.67
N ASN A 203 3.81 8.58 2.82
CA ASN A 203 3.59 8.58 1.37
C ASN A 203 2.63 7.44 0.94
N TYR A 204 2.30 7.39 -0.35
CA TYR A 204 1.32 6.41 -0.85
C TYR A 204 1.79 4.95 -0.73
N LYS A 205 3.08 4.65 -0.94
CA LYS A 205 3.60 3.28 -0.82
C LYS A 205 3.60 2.79 0.62
N GLU A 206 3.96 3.66 1.55
CA GLU A 206 3.93 3.41 2.99
C GLU A 206 2.49 3.12 3.46
N PHE A 207 1.54 3.92 2.99
CA PHE A 207 0.12 3.68 3.23
C PHE A 207 -0.32 2.30 2.72
N LEU A 208 0.00 1.95 1.46
CA LEU A 208 -0.40 0.68 0.86
C LEU A 208 0.22 -0.52 1.58
N PHE A 209 1.50 -0.46 1.92
CA PHE A 209 2.20 -1.56 2.57
C PHE A 209 1.75 -1.78 4.03
N ALA A 210 1.54 -0.71 4.79
CA ALA A 210 0.94 -0.84 6.11
C ALA A 210 -0.47 -1.45 6.01
N PHE A 211 -1.21 -1.08 4.96
CA PHE A 211 -2.55 -1.60 4.73
C PHE A 211 -2.56 -3.11 4.41
N THR A 212 -1.67 -3.59 3.53
CA THR A 212 -1.57 -5.04 3.22
C THR A 212 -1.27 -5.84 4.48
N ARG A 213 -0.43 -5.30 5.37
CA ARG A 213 -0.12 -5.91 6.67
C ARG A 213 -1.29 -5.89 7.65
N TRP A 214 -2.13 -4.87 7.64
CA TRP A 214 -3.32 -4.80 8.51
C TRP A 214 -4.48 -5.68 8.08
N VAL A 215 -4.57 -5.96 6.78
CA VAL A 215 -5.55 -6.89 6.22
C VAL A 215 -5.26 -8.33 6.67
N GLY A 216 -4.03 -8.62 7.11
CA GLY A 216 -3.68 -9.94 7.66
C GLY A 216 -3.40 -10.97 6.58
N ILE A 217 -2.81 -10.54 5.45
CA ILE A 217 -2.38 -11.47 4.40
C ILE A 217 -1.25 -12.38 4.91
N ASP A 218 -0.42 -11.87 5.83
CA ASP A 218 0.58 -12.64 6.57
C ASP A 218 0.00 -13.27 7.83
N GLU A 219 -0.85 -14.28 7.64
CA GLU A 219 -0.94 -15.39 8.58
C GLU A 219 -0.97 -16.66 7.72
N ASN A 220 0.21 -17.28 7.55
CA ASN A 220 0.28 -18.74 7.58
C ASN A 220 -0.31 -19.16 8.93
N ASP A 221 -1.64 -19.21 9.00
CA ASP A 221 -2.41 -19.89 10.04
C ASP A 221 -2.40 -21.42 9.79
N ASP A 222 -1.26 -21.92 9.29
CA ASP A 222 -0.87 -23.32 9.29
C ASP A 222 0.20 -23.53 10.37
N GLU A 223 0.00 -22.95 11.57
CA GLU A 223 0.64 -23.51 12.76
C GLU A 223 -0.12 -24.79 13.13
N ALA A 224 0.52 -25.88 12.77
CA ALA A 224 0.15 -27.25 13.04
C ALA A 224 -0.28 -27.45 14.49
N ASP A 225 -1.57 -27.60 14.73
CA ASP A 225 -2.09 -28.22 15.95
C ASP A 225 -1.87 -29.74 15.84
N LYS A 226 -0.60 -30.15 15.86
CA LYS A 226 -0.15 -31.50 16.21
C LYS A 226 0.50 -31.44 17.58
N GLN A 227 -0.32 -31.33 18.63
CA GLN A 227 0.08 -31.87 19.91
C GLN A 227 -0.01 -33.40 19.86
N ASP A 228 1.06 -34.01 19.32
CA ASP A 228 1.51 -35.30 19.79
C ASP A 228 1.99 -35.12 21.25
N THR A 229 1.17 -35.56 22.20
CA THR A 229 1.64 -35.98 23.52
C THR A 229 1.07 -37.36 23.86
N ASP A 230 1.40 -38.34 23.02
CA ASP A 230 1.60 -39.70 23.52
C ASP A 230 2.93 -39.73 24.28
N LYS A 231 2.84 -39.73 25.62
CA LYS A 231 3.70 -40.45 26.58
C LYS A 231 3.44 -39.89 27.98
N ASP A 232 2.84 -40.72 28.82
CA ASP A 232 3.26 -40.92 30.21
C ASP A 232 2.69 -42.27 30.69
N ASP A 233 3.41 -43.33 30.32
CA ASP A 233 3.57 -44.51 31.18
C ASP A 233 4.57 -44.10 32.28
N ASP A 234 4.11 -43.90 33.52
CA ASP A 234 4.74 -44.40 34.75
C ASP A 234 4.04 -43.80 35.99
N ASN A 235 3.17 -44.61 36.62
CA ASN A 235 3.24 -45.01 38.05
C ASN A 235 1.96 -45.73 38.51
#